data_AF-A0A2S4M668-F1
#
_entry.id   AF-A0A2S4M668-F1
#
_cell.length_a   1.000
_cell.length_b   1.000
_cell.length_c   1.000
_cell.angle_alpha   90.00
_cell.angle_beta   90.00
_cell.angle_gamma   90.00
#
_symmetry.space_group_name_H-M   'P 1'
#
loop_
_entity.id
_entity.type
_entity.pdbx_description
1 polymer ?
#
loop_
_entity_poly.entity_id
_entity_poly.type
_entity_poly.pdbx_seq_one_letter_code
_entity_poly.pdbx_strand_id
1 'polypeptide(L)'
;MASQSGLYRAESCVTGMNGNVVYYVGRLYDAHRGVLLARTDFDSMDGGLPEFMPDESAVIFRRGEGNGSGTGFIDIPPNWLERLHAKIP
;
A
#
# COMPACT_ATOMS: atom_id res chain seq x y z
N MET A 1 -5.89 4.73 -5.15
CA MET A 1 -7.12 4.63 -4.35
C MET A 1 -7.08 5.65 -3.22
N ALA A 2 -8.18 6.32 -2.91
CA ALA A 2 -8.29 7.19 -1.73
C ALA A 2 -8.95 6.42 -0.57
N SER A 3 -8.58 6.75 0.68
CA SER A 3 -9.25 6.22 1.86
C SER A 3 -10.65 6.82 2.01
N GLN A 4 -11.51 6.20 2.83
CA GLN A 4 -12.88 6.66 3.06
C GLN A 4 -12.91 8.03 3.76
N SER A 5 -11.95 8.28 4.66
CA SER A 5 -11.75 9.58 5.32
C SER A 5 -11.20 10.66 4.37
N GLY A 6 -10.66 10.26 3.22
CA GLY A 6 -9.97 11.15 2.28
C GLY A 6 -8.59 11.63 2.77
N LEU A 7 -8.10 11.16 3.91
CA LEU A 7 -6.80 11.55 4.47
C LEU A 7 -5.63 10.91 3.73
N TYR A 8 -5.85 9.74 3.13
CA TYR A 8 -4.80 8.97 2.50
C TYR A 8 -5.08 8.66 1.05
N ARG A 9 -3.98 8.55 0.30
CA ARG A 9 -3.98 7.99 -1.04
C ARG A 9 -2.97 6.87 -1.10
N ALA A 10 -3.42 5.71 -1.56
CA ALA A 10 -2.55 4.57 -1.82
C ALA A 10 -2.41 4.33 -3.32
N GLU A 11 -1.22 3.91 -3.74
CA GLU A 11 -0.85 3.61 -5.11
C GLU A 11 0.00 2.35 -5.15
N SER A 12 -0.12 1.58 -6.23
CA SER A 12 0.76 0.47 -6.53
C SER A 12 1.30 0.62 -7.94
N CYS A 13 2.60 0.40 -8.11
CA CYS A 13 3.28 0.49 -9.38
C CYS A 13 4.08 -0.79 -9.65
N VAL A 14 4.04 -1.28 -10.88
CA VAL A 14 4.89 -2.40 -11.33
C VAL A 14 6.32 -1.92 -11.52
N THR A 15 7.29 -2.65 -10.99
CA THR A 15 8.73 -2.38 -11.17
C THR A 15 9.45 -3.42 -12.01
N GLY A 16 8.85 -4.61 -12.20
CA GLY A 16 9.42 -5.65 -13.04
C GLY A 16 8.56 -6.91 -13.08
N MET A 17 8.98 -7.88 -13.86
CA MET A 17 8.32 -9.18 -13.99
C MET A 17 9.34 -10.29 -14.19
N ASN A 18 9.09 -11.46 -13.60
CA ASN A 18 9.87 -12.68 -13.80
C ASN A 18 8.91 -13.88 -13.94
N GLY A 19 8.72 -14.36 -15.17
CA GLY A 19 7.69 -15.35 -15.47
C GLY A 19 6.30 -14.81 -15.13
N ASN A 20 5.55 -15.53 -14.29
CA ASN A 20 4.22 -15.12 -13.83
C ASN A 20 4.24 -14.25 -12.57
N VAL A 21 5.43 -13.97 -12.01
CA VAL A 21 5.59 -13.15 -10.81
C VAL A 21 5.82 -11.71 -11.25
N VAL A 22 5.01 -10.77 -10.76
CA VAL A 22 5.15 -9.33 -11.01
C VAL A 22 5.64 -8.67 -9.73
N TYR A 23 6.65 -7.82 -9.85
CA TYR A 23 7.19 -7.04 -8.74
C TYR A 23 6.49 -5.68 -8.67
N TYR A 24 6.06 -5.30 -7.48
CA TYR A 24 5.33 -4.08 -7.20
C TYR A 24 6.02 -3.25 -6.12
N VAL A 25 5.71 -1.95 -6.18
CA VAL A 25 5.96 -1.00 -5.10
C VAL A 25 4.62 -0.40 -4.68
N GLY A 26 4.20 -0.70 -3.46
CA GLY A 26 3.08 -0.07 -2.79
C GLY A 26 3.51 1.21 -2.10
N ARG A 27 2.74 2.28 -2.25
CA ARG A 27 3.01 3.60 -1.68
C ARG A 27 1.77 4.15 -1.00
N LEU A 28 1.99 4.76 0.16
CA LEU A 28 0.98 5.49 0.90
C LEU A 28 1.37 6.96 0.98
N TYR A 29 0.45 7.84 0.64
CA TYR A 29 0.63 9.29 0.66
C TYR A 29 -0.39 9.97 1.56
N ASP A 30 -0.01 11.11 2.12
CA ASP A 30 -0.95 12.12 2.61
C ASP A 30 -1.70 12.70 1.41
N ALA A 31 -3.04 12.57 1.41
CA ALA A 31 -3.85 12.94 0.26
C ALA A 31 -3.90 14.46 0.01
N HIS A 32 -3.72 15.27 1.05
CA HIS A 32 -3.82 16.72 0.96
C HIS A 32 -2.51 17.35 0.48
N ARG A 33 -1.38 16.86 1.00
CA ARG A 33 -0.05 17.40 0.75
C ARG A 33 0.68 16.67 -0.37
N GLY A 34 0.23 15.47 -0.75
CA GLY A 34 0.90 14.62 -1.72
C GLY A 34 2.25 14.08 -1.23
N VAL A 35 2.48 14.06 0.09
CA VAL A 35 3.74 13.62 0.70
C VAL A 35 3.72 12.11 0.85
N LEU A 36 4.80 11.44 0.41
CA LEU A 36 4.98 10.00 0.63
C LEU A 36 5.19 9.74 2.12
N LEU A 37 4.30 8.96 2.72
CA LEU A 37 4.34 8.57 4.13
C LEU A 37 5.05 7.24 4.31
N ALA A 38 4.76 6.27 3.44
CA ALA A 38 5.29 4.92 3.56
C ALA A 38 5.38 4.22 2.22
N ARG A 39 6.26 3.22 2.14
CA ARG A 39 6.50 2.39 0.97
C ARG A 39 6.62 0.94 1.42
N THR A 40 6.17 0.02 0.57
CA THR A 40 6.44 -1.41 0.70
C THR A 40 6.73 -1.98 -0.69
N ASP A 41 7.65 -2.94 -0.76
CA ASP A 41 7.95 -3.67 -1.98
C ASP A 41 7.42 -5.09 -1.80
N PHE A 42 6.73 -5.62 -2.81
CA PHE A 42 6.16 -6.96 -2.76
C PHE A 42 6.07 -7.54 -4.16
N ASP A 43 6.13 -8.86 -4.26
CA ASP A 43 5.82 -9.58 -5.48
C ASP A 43 4.44 -10.21 -5.39
N SER A 44 3.77 -10.32 -6.53
CA SER A 44 2.46 -10.96 -6.63
C SER A 44 2.26 -11.51 -8.03
N MET A 45 1.64 -12.69 -8.11
CA MET A 45 1.24 -13.28 -9.39
C MET A 45 -0.09 -12.71 -9.91
N ASP A 46 -0.81 -11.96 -9.08
CA ASP A 46 -2.24 -11.72 -9.30
C ASP A 46 -2.68 -10.27 -9.09
N GLY A 47 -1.72 -9.35 -9.10
CA GLY A 47 -1.99 -7.93 -8.95
C GLY A 47 -1.57 -7.38 -7.58
N GLY A 48 -1.66 -6.06 -7.46
CA GLY A 48 -1.25 -5.33 -6.27
C GLY A 48 -2.15 -4.14 -6.03
N LEU A 49 -3.46 -4.31 -6.19
CA LEU A 49 -4.41 -3.21 -6.02
C LEU A 49 -4.45 -2.82 -4.54
N PRO A 50 -4.29 -1.53 -4.21
CA PRO A 50 -4.42 -1.09 -2.83
C PRO A 50 -5.86 -1.23 -2.37
N GLU A 51 -6.07 -1.66 -1.13
CA GLU A 51 -7.34 -1.73 -0.43
C GLU A 51 -7.13 -1.28 1.02
N PHE A 52 -7.88 -0.27 1.46
CA PHE A 52 -7.83 0.17 2.85
C PHE A 52 -8.65 -0.76 3.73
N MET A 53 -8.14 -1.05 4.93
CA MET A 53 -8.98 -1.68 5.96
C MET A 53 -10.17 -0.78 6.30
N PRO A 54 -11.34 -1.35 6.68
CA PRO A 54 -12.54 -0.55 6.99
C PRO A 54 -12.34 0.48 8.10
N ASP A 55 -11.42 0.23 9.02
CA ASP A 55 -11.04 1.15 10.11
C ASP A 55 -9.85 2.06 9.75
N GLU A 56 -9.34 1.97 8.53
CA GLU A 56 -8.17 2.68 8.01
C GLU A 56 -6.90 2.51 8.86
N SER A 57 -6.80 1.40 9.61
CA SER A 57 -5.61 1.05 10.38
C SER A 57 -4.45 0.60 9.50
N ALA A 58 -4.73 0.18 8.27
CA ALA A 58 -3.72 -0.23 7.29
C ALA A 58 -4.22 -0.13 5.85
N VAL A 59 -3.28 -0.18 4.92
CA VAL A 59 -3.54 -0.48 3.51
C VAL A 59 -2.87 -1.79 3.13
N ILE A 60 -3.64 -2.61 2.41
CA ILE A 60 -3.21 -3.91 1.93
C ILE A 60 -3.16 -3.83 0.42
N PHE A 61 -2.04 -4.24 -0.17
CA PHE A 61 -1.91 -4.35 -1.61
C PHE A 61 -2.30 -5.76 -2.00
N ARG A 62 -3.60 -5.94 -2.22
CA ARG A 62 -4.22 -7.24 -2.45
C ARG A 62 -4.27 -7.58 -3.93
N ARG A 63 -4.38 -8.88 -4.15
CA ARG A 63 -4.70 -9.55 -5.40
C ARG A 63 -6.01 -9.02 -6.04
N GLY A 64 -6.09 -9.05 -7.37
CA GLY A 64 -7.37 -9.13 -8.09
C GLY A 64 -7.88 -10.59 -8.19
N GLU A 65 -9.19 -10.81 -7.95
CA GLU A 65 -9.94 -12.09 -8.02
C GLU A 65 -9.15 -13.44 -8.04
N GLY A 66 -8.66 -13.95 -6.89
CA GLY A 66 -8.33 -15.39 -6.68
C GLY A 66 -7.24 -15.75 -5.63
N ASN A 67 -6.39 -16.77 -5.86
CA ASN A 67 -5.58 -17.56 -4.90
C ASN A 67 -4.00 -17.51 -4.88
N GLY A 68 -3.29 -16.40 -5.15
CA GLY A 68 -1.80 -16.39 -5.03
C GLY A 68 -1.26 -15.79 -3.74
N SER A 69 0.04 -15.99 -3.47
CA SER A 69 0.67 -15.89 -2.15
C SER A 69 1.43 -14.58 -1.86
N GLY A 70 1.24 -13.53 -2.66
CA GLY A 70 1.98 -12.27 -2.55
C GLY A 70 1.08 -11.11 -2.09
N THR A 71 1.36 -10.52 -0.93
CA THR A 71 0.63 -9.33 -0.43
C THR A 71 1.60 -8.30 0.16
N GLY A 72 1.55 -7.07 -0.35
CA GLY A 72 2.15 -5.92 0.31
C GLY A 72 1.25 -5.38 1.42
N PHE A 73 1.83 -4.81 2.46
CA PHE A 73 1.08 -4.27 3.60
C PHE A 73 1.79 -3.04 4.18
N ILE A 74 1.01 -2.02 4.53
CA ILE A 74 1.49 -0.83 5.24
C ILE A 74 0.53 -0.56 6.40
N ASP A 75 1.03 -0.68 7.64
CA ASP A 75 0.34 -0.19 8.83
C ASP A 75 0.26 1.34 8.81
N ILE A 76 -0.90 1.87 9.18
CA ILE A 76 -1.16 3.30 9.34
C ILE A 76 -1.24 3.58 10.85
N PRO A 77 -0.20 4.19 11.44
CA PRO A 77 -0.19 4.46 12.87
C PRO A 77 -1.41 5.30 13.30
N PRO A 78 -2.02 5.00 14.45
CA PRO A 78 -3.22 5.71 14.91
C PRO A 78 -2.93 7.17 15.28
N ASN A 79 -1.68 7.51 15.65
CA ASN A 79 -1.34 8.84 16.14
C ASN A 79 -0.38 9.60 15.20
N TRP A 80 -0.53 10.93 15.18
CA TRP A 80 0.21 11.82 14.28
C TRP A 80 1.71 11.90 14.57
N LEU A 81 2.10 11.64 15.83
CA LEU A 81 3.49 11.63 16.27
C LEU A 81 4.24 10.43 15.68
N GLU A 82 3.64 9.24 15.71
CA GLU A 82 4.14 8.04 15.07
C GLU A 82 4.14 8.17 13.56
N ARG A 83 3.15 8.85 12.96
CA ARG A 83 3.15 9.16 11.51
C ARG A 83 4.32 10.06 11.09
N LEU A 84 4.74 11.00 11.94
CA LEU A 84 5.91 11.86 11.71
C LEU A 84 7.23 11.10 11.89
N HIS A 85 7.27 10.13 12.80
CA HIS A 85 8.44 9.31 13.08
C HIS A 85 8.56 8.06 12.20
N ALA A 86 7.50 7.70 11.50
CA ALA A 86 7.46 6.62 10.52
C ALA A 86 8.27 7.00 9.27
N LYS A 87 9.60 7.07 9.41
CA LYS A 87 10.49 6.61 8.34
C LYS A 87 10.38 5.09 8.34
N ILE A 88 9.32 4.58 7.71
CA ILE A 88 9.16 3.14 7.51
C ILE A 88 10.28 2.70 6.54
N PRO A 89 11.16 1.77 6.95
CA PRO A 89 12.23 1.24 6.10
C PRO A 89 11.71 0.66 4.79
#